data_AF-A0A0U1P2S1-F1
#
_entry.id   AF-A0A0U1P2S1-F1
#
_cell.length_a   1.000
_cell.length_b   1.000
_cell.length_c   1.000
_cell.angle_alpha   90.00
_cell.angle_beta   90.00
_cell.angle_gamma   90.00
#
_symmetry.space_group_name_H-M   'P 1'
#
loop_
_entity.id
_entity.type
_entity.pdbx_description
1 polymer ?
#
loop_
_entity_poly.entity_id
_entity_poly.type
_entity_poly.pdbx_seq_one_letter_code
_entity_poly.pdbx_strand_id
1 'polypeptide(L)'
;MDPRKIFLIELHEIIKNSSEEIRNHLVSPSEDNIVWDEFKLSEEEVAALKKCKFDDVALSAIEKTVRDTILGAFHDAFSLLDAVTDPEVVELYDTWLGLTLSEPNEEEEENEGFLHDEVYDAYWDWSEQRNKDED
;
A
#
# COMPACT_ATOMS: atom_id res chain seq x y z
N MET A 1 15.08 -15.12 -16.52
CA MET A 1 13.81 -14.45 -16.86
C MET A 1 14.09 -12.96 -16.77
N ASP A 2 13.46 -12.15 -17.61
CA ASP A 2 13.61 -10.68 -17.57
C ASP A 2 13.26 -10.14 -16.16
N PRO A 3 14.11 -9.31 -15.51
CA PRO A 3 13.90 -8.81 -14.14
C PRO A 3 12.56 -8.12 -13.94
N ARG A 4 12.12 -7.31 -14.90
CA ARG A 4 10.79 -6.67 -14.89
C ARG A 4 9.67 -7.71 -14.83
N LYS A 5 9.76 -8.78 -15.63
CA LYS A 5 8.79 -9.87 -15.56
C LYS A 5 8.81 -10.61 -14.22
N ILE A 6 9.97 -10.82 -13.61
CA ILE A 6 10.09 -11.44 -12.27
C ILE A 6 9.37 -10.56 -11.23
N PHE A 7 9.67 -9.26 -11.22
CA PHE A 7 9.05 -8.29 -10.31
C PHE A 7 7.52 -8.29 -10.41
N LEU A 8 6.98 -8.22 -11.63
CA LEU A 8 5.52 -8.21 -11.84
C LEU A 8 4.84 -9.51 -11.42
N ILE A 9 5.52 -10.66 -11.56
CA ILE A 9 5.00 -11.94 -11.06
C ILE A 9 5.00 -11.96 -9.54
N GLU A 10 6.09 -11.53 -8.91
CA GLU A 10 6.21 -11.50 -7.45
C GLU A 10 5.19 -10.56 -6.81
N LEU A 11 4.89 -9.44 -7.47
CA LEU A 11 3.86 -8.49 -7.04
C LEU A 11 2.50 -9.16 -6.88
N HIS A 12 2.15 -10.11 -7.76
CA HIS A 12 0.88 -10.85 -7.62
C HIS A 12 0.86 -11.78 -6.40
N GLU A 13 2.01 -12.32 -5.97
CA GLU A 13 2.09 -13.11 -4.74
C GLU A 13 1.99 -12.20 -3.51
N ILE A 14 2.64 -11.03 -3.53
CA ILE A 14 2.48 -10.00 -2.49
C ILE A 14 1.00 -9.64 -2.32
N ILE A 15 0.31 -9.29 -3.42
CA ILE A 15 -1.12 -8.93 -3.40
C ILE A 15 -1.97 -10.07 -2.80
N LYS A 16 -1.70 -11.32 -3.20
CA LYS A 16 -2.43 -12.48 -2.68
C LYS A 16 -2.20 -12.63 -1.17
N ASN A 17 -0.95 -12.59 -0.72
CA ASN A 17 -0.62 -12.77 0.69
C ASN A 17 -1.20 -11.65 1.56
N SER A 18 -1.15 -10.40 1.09
CA SER A 18 -1.80 -9.27 1.78
C SER A 18 -3.32 -9.49 1.95
N SER A 19 -4.00 -10.06 0.94
CA SER A 19 -5.42 -10.37 1.04
C SER A 19 -5.72 -11.53 2.02
N GLU A 20 -4.83 -12.53 2.12
CA GLU A 20 -4.96 -13.64 3.06
C GLU A 20 -4.76 -13.18 4.52
N GLU A 21 -3.84 -12.23 4.77
CA GLU A 21 -3.66 -11.65 6.11
C GLU A 21 -4.92 -10.92 6.60
N ILE A 22 -5.67 -10.27 5.70
CA ILE A 22 -6.93 -9.63 6.06
C ILE A 22 -7.96 -10.66 6.53
N ARG A 23 -8.03 -11.83 5.91
CA ARG A 23 -8.87 -12.93 6.44
C ARG A 23 -8.47 -13.27 7.86
N ASN A 24 -7.17 -13.44 8.14
CA ASN A 24 -6.69 -13.76 9.49
C ASN A 24 -7.11 -12.68 10.49
N HIS A 25 -6.99 -11.41 10.10
CA HIS A 25 -7.38 -10.27 10.93
C HIS A 25 -8.90 -10.21 11.18
N LEU A 26 -9.72 -10.59 10.21
CA LEU A 26 -11.18 -10.61 10.37
C LEU A 26 -11.69 -11.80 11.19
N VAL A 27 -11.01 -12.94 11.12
CA VAL A 27 -11.35 -14.15 11.90
C VAL A 27 -10.95 -13.96 13.37
N SER A 28 -9.80 -13.33 13.63
CA SER A 28 -9.29 -13.10 14.98
C SER A 28 -8.79 -11.66 15.14
N PRO A 29 -9.70 -10.67 15.20
CA PRO A 29 -9.31 -9.26 15.28
C PRO A 29 -8.66 -8.94 16.63
N SER A 30 -7.51 -8.25 16.54
CA SER A 30 -6.69 -7.75 17.64
C SER A 30 -6.04 -6.44 17.22
N GLU A 31 -5.74 -5.57 18.17
CA GLU A 31 -4.97 -4.35 17.95
C GLU A 31 -3.53 -4.70 17.52
N ASP A 32 -2.98 -5.80 18.06
CA ASP A 32 -1.64 -6.31 17.76
C ASP A 32 -1.48 -6.85 16.33
N ASN A 33 -2.58 -7.05 15.60
CA ASN A 33 -2.54 -7.51 14.21
C ASN A 33 -2.05 -6.40 13.26
N ILE A 34 -2.11 -5.13 13.69
CA ILE A 34 -1.70 -3.99 12.88
C ILE A 34 -0.41 -3.42 13.46
N VAL A 35 0.64 -3.46 12.63
CA VAL A 35 2.00 -3.08 13.04
C VAL A 35 2.13 -1.59 13.24
N TRP A 36 1.48 -0.79 12.39
CA TRP A 36 1.60 0.66 12.44
C TRP A 36 0.57 1.27 13.40
N ASP A 37 1.07 1.99 14.41
CA ASP A 37 0.26 2.54 15.49
C ASP A 37 -0.91 3.40 15.03
N GLU A 38 -0.74 4.20 13.96
CA GLU A 38 -1.79 5.08 13.42
C GLU A 38 -3.01 4.32 12.91
N PHE A 39 -2.83 3.07 12.49
CA PHE A 39 -3.90 2.23 11.94
C PHE A 39 -4.42 1.19 12.93
N LYS A 40 -3.94 1.21 14.18
CA LYS A 40 -4.41 0.25 15.18
C LYS A 40 -5.90 0.41 15.38
N LEU A 41 -6.58 -0.74 15.40
CA LEU A 41 -8.00 -0.80 15.71
C LEU A 41 -8.20 -0.36 17.16
N SER A 42 -9.25 0.41 17.39
CA SER A 42 -9.75 0.66 18.74
C SER A 42 -10.44 -0.59 19.32
N GLU A 43 -10.55 -0.64 20.65
CA GLU A 43 -11.31 -1.69 21.34
C GLU A 43 -12.75 -1.84 20.81
N GLU A 44 -13.39 -0.71 20.45
CA GLU A 44 -14.76 -0.68 19.91
C GLU A 44 -14.83 -1.34 18.52
N GLU A 45 -13.87 -1.06 17.65
CA GLU A 45 -13.79 -1.66 16.31
C GLU A 45 -13.50 -3.16 16.37
N VAL A 46 -12.58 -3.58 17.25
CA VAL A 46 -12.31 -5.01 17.51
C VAL A 46 -13.57 -5.70 18.00
N ALA A 47 -14.30 -5.09 18.95
CA ALA A 47 -15.55 -5.64 19.46
C ALA A 47 -16.65 -5.70 18.39
N ALA A 48 -16.68 -4.75 17.45
CA ALA A 48 -17.61 -4.75 16.32
C ALA A 48 -17.29 -5.90 15.35
N LEU A 49 -16.03 -6.07 14.93
CA LEU A 49 -15.60 -7.14 14.03
C LEU A 49 -15.91 -8.53 14.59
N LYS A 50 -15.69 -8.75 15.90
CA LYS A 50 -16.03 -10.01 16.58
C LYS A 50 -17.52 -10.36 16.50
N LYS A 51 -18.41 -9.38 16.36
CA LYS A 51 -19.87 -9.59 16.26
C LYS A 51 -20.30 -10.00 14.85
N CYS A 52 -19.54 -9.67 13.82
CA CYS A 52 -19.91 -9.91 12.42
C CYS A 52 -19.98 -11.40 12.04
N LYS A 53 -19.22 -12.27 12.72
CA LYS A 53 -19.23 -13.74 12.51
C LYS A 53 -19.20 -14.11 11.01
N PHE A 54 -18.19 -13.61 10.30
CA PHE A 54 -18.04 -13.86 8.87
C PHE A 54 -17.98 -15.37 8.57
N ASP A 55 -18.73 -15.81 7.57
CA ASP A 55 -18.60 -17.16 7.02
C ASP A 55 -17.53 -17.19 5.91
N ASP A 56 -17.17 -18.38 5.43
CA ASP A 56 -16.14 -18.54 4.41
C ASP A 56 -16.47 -17.88 3.07
N VAL A 57 -17.76 -17.74 2.75
CA VAL A 57 -18.22 -17.10 1.52
C VAL A 57 -18.00 -15.59 1.61
N ALA A 58 -18.39 -14.99 2.73
CA ALA A 58 -18.15 -13.58 3.02
C ALA A 58 -16.66 -13.27 3.08
N LEU A 59 -15.86 -14.09 3.77
CA LEU A 59 -14.41 -13.93 3.82
C LEU A 59 -13.80 -14.00 2.41
N SER A 60 -14.19 -14.98 1.59
CA SER A 60 -13.70 -15.08 0.21
C SER A 60 -14.09 -13.88 -0.66
N ALA A 61 -15.29 -13.33 -0.46
CA ALA A 61 -15.72 -12.12 -1.17
C ALA A 61 -14.89 -10.90 -0.75
N ILE A 62 -14.61 -10.75 0.54
CA ILE A 62 -13.76 -9.68 1.07
C ILE A 62 -12.32 -9.82 0.53
N GLU A 63 -11.72 -11.00 0.60
CA GLU A 63 -10.37 -11.27 0.08
C GLU A 63 -10.23 -10.87 -1.40
N LYS A 64 -11.20 -11.26 -2.23
CA LYS A 64 -11.19 -10.90 -3.67
C LYS A 64 -11.34 -9.41 -3.90
N THR A 65 -12.22 -8.76 -3.15
CA THR A 65 -12.45 -7.32 -3.26
C THR A 65 -11.19 -6.55 -2.87
N VAL A 66 -10.56 -6.91 -1.75
CA VAL A 66 -9.33 -6.26 -1.32
C VAL A 66 -8.18 -6.55 -2.30
N ARG A 67 -8.06 -7.78 -2.80
CA ARG A 67 -7.07 -8.10 -3.84
C ARG A 67 -7.22 -7.23 -5.08
N ASP A 68 -8.45 -6.98 -5.53
CA ASP A 68 -8.73 -6.08 -6.65
C ASP A 68 -8.33 -4.63 -6.32
N THR A 69 -8.69 -4.15 -5.13
CA THR A 69 -8.28 -2.81 -4.65
C THR A 69 -6.76 -2.65 -4.59
N ILE A 70 -6.02 -3.62 -4.04
CA ILE A 70 -4.55 -3.55 -3.95
C ILE A 70 -3.93 -3.57 -5.36
N LEU A 71 -4.46 -4.38 -6.27
CA LEU A 71 -4.01 -4.40 -7.66
C LEU A 71 -4.22 -3.03 -8.34
N GLY A 72 -5.37 -2.40 -8.10
CA GLY A 72 -5.65 -1.03 -8.56
C GLY A 72 -4.65 -0.02 -7.99
N ALA A 73 -4.38 -0.07 -6.69
CA ALA A 73 -3.40 0.82 -6.05
C ALA A 73 -2.00 0.70 -6.66
N PHE A 74 -1.52 -0.51 -6.94
CA PHE A 74 -0.24 -0.70 -7.64
C PHE A 74 -0.28 -0.20 -9.10
N HIS A 75 -1.39 -0.41 -9.80
CA HIS A 75 -1.56 0.12 -11.15
C HIS A 75 -1.46 1.65 -11.17
N ASP A 76 -2.10 2.33 -10.22
CA ASP A 76 -2.10 3.79 -10.12
C ASP A 76 -0.72 4.31 -9.71
N ALA A 77 -0.05 3.62 -8.77
CA ALA A 77 1.34 3.91 -8.43
C ALA A 77 2.27 3.80 -9.66
N PHE A 78 2.14 2.75 -10.46
CA PHE A 78 2.94 2.59 -11.69
C PHE A 78 2.57 3.62 -12.75
N SER A 79 1.31 4.06 -12.80
CA SER A 79 0.88 5.14 -13.69
C SER A 79 1.57 6.47 -13.36
N LEU A 80 1.78 6.74 -12.06
CA LEU A 80 2.60 7.87 -11.61
C LEU A 80 4.07 7.69 -11.98
N LEU A 81 4.66 6.51 -11.79
CA LEU A 81 6.06 6.25 -12.19
C LEU A 81 6.27 6.46 -13.69
N ASP A 82 5.35 5.97 -14.53
CA ASP A 82 5.43 6.05 -15.98
C ASP A 82 5.03 7.42 -16.55
N ALA A 83 4.67 8.39 -15.69
CA ALA A 83 4.20 9.73 -16.08
C ALA A 83 2.96 9.74 -16.98
N VAL A 84 2.10 8.73 -16.85
CA VAL A 84 0.82 8.67 -17.59
C VAL A 84 -0.33 9.33 -16.83
N THR A 85 -0.09 9.71 -15.58
CA THR A 85 -0.96 10.49 -14.70
C THR A 85 -0.12 11.49 -13.90
N ASP A 86 -0.71 12.63 -13.53
CA ASP A 86 -0.05 13.65 -12.69
C ASP A 86 -0.36 13.42 -11.18
N PRO A 87 0.57 13.76 -10.27
CA PRO A 87 0.30 13.86 -8.83
C PRO A 87 -0.87 14.80 -8.50
N GLU A 88 -1.77 14.37 -7.61
CA GLU A 88 -2.96 15.16 -7.24
C GLU A 88 -2.80 15.95 -5.93
N VAL A 89 -1.96 15.47 -5.00
CA VAL A 89 -1.87 16.01 -3.62
C VAL A 89 -0.77 17.06 -3.48
N VAL A 90 0.27 17.01 -4.31
CA VAL A 90 1.42 17.92 -4.21
C VAL A 90 1.35 18.95 -5.33
N GLU A 91 1.50 20.22 -4.98
CA GLU A 91 1.58 21.30 -5.96
C GLU A 91 2.84 21.16 -6.81
N LEU A 92 2.66 21.06 -8.12
CA LEU A 92 3.74 20.93 -9.07
C LEU A 92 4.12 22.31 -9.60
N TYR A 93 5.40 22.68 -9.46
CA TYR A 93 5.94 23.87 -10.10
C TYR A 93 6.17 23.68 -11.61
N ASP A 94 6.35 22.44 -12.06
CA ASP A 94 6.63 22.04 -13.45
C ASP A 94 5.92 20.72 -13.81
N THR A 95 5.92 20.32 -15.09
CA THR A 95 5.32 19.06 -15.55
C THR A 95 5.96 17.85 -14.86
N TRP A 96 5.11 16.94 -14.37
CA TRP A 96 5.55 15.65 -13.83
C TRP A 96 6.11 14.75 -14.94
N LEU A 97 7.34 14.29 -14.78
CA LEU A 97 8.03 13.45 -15.77
C LEU A 97 8.16 11.99 -15.34
N GLY A 98 7.51 11.60 -14.24
CA GLY A 98 7.60 10.26 -13.69
C GLY A 98 8.89 9.99 -12.93
N LEU A 99 9.07 8.73 -12.55
CA LEU A 99 10.26 8.22 -11.90
C LEU A 99 10.78 7.02 -12.66
N THR A 100 12.11 6.89 -12.75
CA THR A 100 12.77 5.70 -13.30
C THR A 100 13.41 4.92 -12.17
N LEU A 101 13.02 3.67 -11.99
CA LEU A 101 13.72 2.73 -11.13
C LEU A 101 14.84 2.05 -11.93
N SER A 102 16.09 2.24 -11.51
CA SER A 102 17.26 1.57 -12.07
C SER A 102 17.67 0.37 -11.21
N GLU A 103 18.27 -0.63 -11.86
CA GLU A 103 18.94 -1.70 -11.11
C GLU A 103 20.16 -1.13 -10.37
N PRO A 104 20.40 -1.52 -9.11
CA PRO A 104 21.58 -1.07 -8.38
C PRO A 104 22.87 -1.46 -9.13
N ASN A 105 23.80 -0.53 -9.28
CA ASN A 105 25.14 -0.82 -9.78
C ASN A 105 26.14 -0.93 -8.62
N GLU A 106 27.09 -1.87 -8.68
CA GLU A 106 28.07 -2.12 -7.59
C GLU A 106 28.96 -0.90 -7.26
N GLU A 107 28.97 0.13 -8.12
CA GLU A 107 29.76 1.35 -7.98
C GLU A 107 28.97 2.55 -7.39
N GLU A 108 27.65 2.45 -7.23
CA GLU A 108 26.82 3.53 -6.67
C GLU A 108 26.72 3.38 -5.15
N GLU A 109 27.06 4.46 -4.42
CA GLU A 109 27.29 4.46 -2.96
C GLU A 109 26.10 3.97 -2.12
N GLU A 110 26.44 3.41 -0.95
CA GLU A 110 25.62 2.80 0.11
C GLU A 110 24.57 3.72 0.78
N ASN A 111 24.11 4.79 0.12
CA ASN A 111 23.32 5.87 0.69
C ASN A 111 22.02 6.18 -0.07
N GLU A 112 21.51 5.24 -0.85
CA GLU A 112 20.12 5.31 -1.32
C GLU A 112 19.20 4.82 -0.20
N GLY A 113 18.40 5.73 0.34
CA GLY A 113 17.34 5.37 1.29
C GLY A 113 16.44 4.29 0.68
N PHE A 114 16.03 3.32 1.49
CA PHE A 114 15.19 2.25 0.98
C PHE A 114 13.73 2.73 0.89
N LEU A 115 13.13 2.63 -0.29
CA LEU A 115 11.73 3.05 -0.52
C LEU A 115 10.72 2.45 0.48
N HIS A 116 11.00 1.27 1.03
CA HIS A 116 10.13 0.62 2.01
C HIS A 116 10.20 1.23 3.42
N ASP A 117 11.27 1.95 3.75
CA ASP A 117 11.36 2.72 5.00
C ASP A 117 10.71 4.10 4.79
N GLU A 118 11.04 4.76 3.67
CA GLU A 118 10.55 6.10 3.34
C GLU A 118 9.02 6.16 3.17
N VAL A 119 8.37 5.06 2.74
CA VAL A 119 6.90 5.01 2.55
C VAL A 119 6.12 5.29 3.84
N TYR A 120 6.64 4.86 5.00
CA TYR A 120 5.99 5.11 6.29
C TYR A 120 6.20 6.55 6.75
N ASP A 121 7.40 7.08 6.56
CA ASP A 121 7.73 8.46 6.92
C ASP A 121 6.92 9.47 6.08
N ALA A 122 6.73 9.18 4.79
CA ALA A 122 5.99 10.02 3.85
C ALA A 122 4.50 10.21 4.18
N TYR A 123 3.93 9.41 5.09
CA TYR A 123 2.52 9.56 5.48
C TYR A 123 2.22 10.88 6.18
N TRP A 124 3.12 11.35 7.03
CA TRP A 124 2.91 12.62 7.73
C TRP A 124 2.93 13.79 6.74
N ASP A 125 3.87 13.78 5.79
CA ASP A 125 3.92 14.75 4.71
C ASP A 125 2.63 14.72 3.88
N TRP A 126 2.14 13.54 3.50
CA TRP A 126 0.87 13.38 2.80
C TRP A 126 -0.32 13.94 3.60
N SER A 127 -0.39 13.61 4.89
CA SER A 127 -1.47 14.04 5.79
C SER A 127 -1.50 15.56 5.91
N GLU A 128 -0.33 16.19 6.09
CA GLU A 128 -0.21 17.65 6.10
C GLU A 128 -0.68 18.28 4.79
N GLN A 129 -0.26 17.74 3.63
CA GLN A 129 -0.66 18.29 2.34
C GLN A 129 -2.18 18.20 2.12
N ARG A 130 -2.82 17.11 2.52
CA ARG A 130 -4.29 16.97 2.40
C ARG A 130 -5.06 17.90 3.33
N ASN A 131 -4.53 18.19 4.51
CA ASN A 131 -5.22 19.02 5.50
C ASN A 131 -5.01 20.53 5.26
N LYS A 132 -4.02 20.93 4.43
CA LYS A 132 -3.81 22.35 4.05
C LYS A 132 -4.99 22.97 3.29
N ASP A 133 -5.79 22.16 2.60
CA ASP A 133 -6.95 22.62 1.84
C ASP A 133 -8.23 22.77 2.68
N GLU A 134 -8.19 22.42 3.98
CA GLU A 134 -9.34 22.47 4.90
C GLU A 134 -9.37 23.71 5.83
N ASP A 135 -8.38 24.62 5.75
CA ASP A 135 -8.28 25.91 6.47
C ASP A 135 -8.57 27.14 5.56
#